data_AF-A0A925R7V5-F1
#
_entry.id   AF-A0A925R7V5-F1
#
_cell.length_a   1.000
_cell.length_b   1.000
_cell.length_c   1.000
_cell.angle_alpha   90.00
_cell.angle_beta   90.00
_cell.angle_gamma   90.00
#
_symmetry.space_group_name_H-M   'P 1'
#
loop_
_entity.id
_entity.type
_entity.pdbx_description
1 polymer ?
#
loop_
_entity_poly.entity_id
_entity_poly.type
_entity_poly.pdbx_seq_one_letter_code
_entity_poly.pdbx_strand_id
1 'polypeptide(L)'
;MEQYTLKIGTKTIPIEVQRKKVKNINIRVKSGGTVYVSAPKQVTGVHIQEILQKRAQWIHQSLHHFEQQVPVLPQGTKWEDGDVVPFLGESYLLNIDSKCDQTVKLDETSKRIVMKPSEDPAQSKRRYEDWLRQQGVILFEQIMTEQIAVFKLPLKKSPILKIRKMKARWGTCFSTRNTIQLNLELMKNPMPAIEYVILHELAHFLHPNHSKAFYDYVAMHMPDWKVRKAMLKKINQ
;
A
#
# COMPACT_ATOMS: atom_id res chain seq x y z
N MET A 1 -4.51 26.62 3.08
CA MET A 1 -3.60 26.02 2.09
C MET A 1 -3.91 26.68 0.77
N GLU A 2 -2.89 27.06 0.02
CA GLU A 2 -3.06 27.63 -1.32
C GLU A 2 -3.09 26.48 -2.34
N GLN A 3 -3.88 26.60 -3.39
CA GLN A 3 -3.92 25.62 -4.48
C GLN A 3 -3.33 26.22 -5.76
N TYR A 4 -2.48 25.45 -6.41
CA TYR A 4 -1.85 25.77 -7.68
C TYR A 4 -2.06 24.61 -8.65
N THR A 5 -1.84 24.87 -9.93
CA THR A 5 -1.82 23.83 -10.95
C THR A 5 -0.52 23.89 -11.74
N LEU A 6 0.02 22.72 -12.09
CA LEU A 6 1.17 22.59 -12.97
C LEU A 6 0.74 21.81 -14.21
N LYS A 7 0.90 22.42 -15.39
CA LYS A 7 0.68 21.75 -16.67
C LYS A 7 1.96 21.04 -17.10
N ILE A 8 1.87 19.74 -17.38
CA ILE A 8 2.95 18.94 -17.96
C ILE A 8 2.39 18.18 -19.15
N GLY A 9 2.78 18.59 -20.36
CA GLY A 9 2.18 18.09 -21.59
C GLY A 9 0.68 18.39 -21.63
N THR A 10 -0.15 17.35 -21.73
CA THR A 10 -1.62 17.44 -21.70
C THR A 10 -2.24 17.26 -20.31
N LYS A 11 -1.45 16.86 -19.29
CA LYS A 11 -1.93 16.64 -17.92
C LYS A 11 -1.84 17.93 -17.09
N THR A 12 -2.85 18.18 -16.25
CA THR A 12 -2.84 19.25 -15.24
C THR A 12 -2.78 18.61 -13.86
N ILE A 13 -1.73 18.93 -13.10
CA ILE A 13 -1.46 18.33 -11.78
C ILE A 13 -1.85 19.33 -10.69
N PRO A 14 -2.70 18.95 -9.72
CA PRO A 14 -3.04 19.79 -8.58
C PRO A 14 -1.88 19.85 -7.57
N ILE A 15 -1.61 21.06 -7.10
CA ILE A 15 -0.52 21.35 -6.16
C ILE A 15 -1.06 22.03 -4.92
N GLU A 16 -0.80 21.42 -3.77
CA GLU A 16 -1.12 21.97 -2.45
C GLU A 16 0.10 22.70 -1.89
N VAL A 17 -0.03 24.02 -1.68
CA VAL A 17 1.03 24.83 -1.09
C VAL A 17 0.64 25.20 0.35
N GLN A 18 1.53 24.88 1.28
CA GLN A 18 1.42 25.32 2.67
C GLN A 18 2.61 26.21 3.04
N ARG A 19 2.31 27.43 3.49
CA ARG A 19 3.34 28.32 4.07
C ARG A 19 3.69 27.84 5.48
N LYS A 20 4.96 27.50 5.71
CA LYS A 20 5.50 27.02 6.99
C LYS A 20 6.79 27.76 7.36
N LYS A 21 7.21 27.63 8.63
CA LYS A 21 8.52 28.13 9.10
C LYS A 21 9.64 27.17 8.65
N VAL A 22 9.90 27.15 7.34
CA VAL A 22 10.96 26.35 6.69
C VAL A 22 11.98 27.30 6.04
N LYS A 23 13.24 26.87 5.91
CA LYS A 23 14.30 27.66 5.26
C LYS A 23 14.21 27.63 3.73
N ASN A 24 13.82 26.49 3.16
CA ASN A 24 13.77 26.25 1.72
C ASN A 24 12.37 25.84 1.27
N ILE A 25 12.08 26.01 -0.03
CA ILE A 25 10.91 25.39 -0.66
C ILE A 25 11.17 23.89 -0.78
N ASN A 26 10.30 23.08 -0.17
CA ASN A 26 10.36 21.62 -0.30
C ASN A 26 9.16 21.15 -1.12
N ILE A 27 9.42 20.37 -2.16
CA ILE A 27 8.40 19.76 -3.02
C ILE A 27 8.37 18.27 -2.72
N ARG A 28 7.19 17.72 -2.47
CA ARG A 28 6.96 16.29 -2.22
C ARG A 28 5.82 15.82 -3.11
N VAL A 29 6.04 14.73 -3.84
CA VAL A 29 4.97 14.07 -4.59
C VAL A 29 4.33 13.04 -3.66
N LYS A 30 3.03 13.17 -3.41
CA LYS A 30 2.25 12.19 -2.63
C LYS A 30 1.77 11.07 -3.55
N SER A 31 1.53 9.92 -2.96
CA SER A 31 1.05 8.68 -3.57
C SER A 31 -0.34 8.70 -4.23
N GLY A 32 -1.04 9.83 -4.19
CA GLY A 32 -2.33 10.02 -4.89
C GLY A 32 -2.22 10.95 -6.10
N GLY A 33 -1.00 11.23 -6.57
CA GLY A 33 -0.76 12.18 -7.67
C GLY A 33 -0.72 13.65 -7.26
N THR A 34 -1.00 13.96 -6.00
CA THR A 34 -0.97 15.34 -5.47
C THR A 34 0.46 15.77 -5.15
N VAL A 35 0.86 16.93 -5.65
CA VAL A 35 2.16 17.53 -5.31
C VAL A 35 1.95 18.48 -4.13
N TYR A 36 2.68 18.25 -3.05
CA TYR A 36 2.65 19.09 -1.87
C TYR A 36 3.92 19.93 -1.76
N VAL A 37 3.77 21.21 -1.50
CA VAL A 37 4.86 22.18 -1.40
C VAL A 37 4.81 22.88 -0.05
N SER A 38 5.92 22.83 0.69
CA SER A 38 6.11 23.71 1.85
C SER A 38 6.99 24.89 1.46
N ALA A 39 6.52 26.11 1.67
CA ALA A 39 7.28 27.33 1.35
C ALA A 39 7.46 28.25 2.58
N PRO A 40 8.58 29.00 2.69
CA PRO A 40 8.72 30.07 3.68
C PRO A 40 7.66 31.16 3.47
N LYS A 41 7.22 31.82 4.55
CA LYS A 41 6.15 32.85 4.49
C LYS A 41 6.45 34.00 3.51
N GLN A 42 7.73 34.35 3.34
CA GLN A 42 8.20 35.49 2.54
C GLN A 42 8.30 35.19 1.04
N VAL A 43 8.23 33.92 0.62
CA VAL A 43 8.42 33.56 -0.80
C VAL A 43 7.17 33.84 -1.61
N THR A 44 7.30 34.54 -2.74
CA THR A 44 6.16 34.90 -3.59
C THR A 44 5.59 33.69 -4.33
N GLY A 45 4.31 33.72 -4.68
CA GLY A 45 3.68 32.67 -5.49
C GLY A 45 4.35 32.50 -6.87
N VAL A 46 4.83 33.60 -7.45
CA VAL A 46 5.59 33.61 -8.71
C VAL A 46 6.85 32.75 -8.58
N HIS A 47 7.64 32.95 -7.52
CA HIS A 47 8.86 32.18 -7.31
C HIS A 47 8.58 30.69 -7.03
N ILE A 48 7.45 30.37 -6.39
CA ILE A 48 6.99 28.98 -6.21
C ILE A 48 6.70 28.36 -7.58
N GLN A 49 5.99 29.07 -8.47
CA GLN A 49 5.73 28.57 -9.83
C GLN A 49 7.01 28.37 -10.66
N GLU A 50 7.98 29.27 -10.58
CA GLU A 50 9.28 29.12 -11.26
C GLU A 50 10.01 27.84 -10.84
N ILE A 51 10.02 27.55 -9.54
CA ILE A 51 10.66 26.33 -9.01
C ILE A 51 9.89 25.08 -9.44
N LEU A 52 8.55 25.12 -9.45
CA LEU A 52 7.71 24.03 -9.92
C LEU A 52 7.94 23.73 -11.41
N GLN A 53 8.04 24.77 -12.24
CA GLN A 53 8.39 24.66 -13.66
C GLN A 53 9.78 24.03 -13.85
N LYS A 54 10.81 24.53 -13.14
CA LYS A 54 12.16 23.96 -13.19
C LYS A 54 12.24 22.51 -12.75
N ARG A 55 11.33 22.06 -11.88
CA ARG A 55 11.25 20.67 -11.40
C ARG A 55 10.17 19.84 -12.09
N ALA A 56 9.52 20.35 -13.15
CA ALA A 56 8.40 19.68 -13.79
C ALA A 56 8.76 18.27 -14.30
N GLN A 57 9.93 18.09 -14.92
CA GLN A 57 10.37 16.78 -15.39
C GLN A 57 10.58 15.78 -14.25
N TRP A 58 11.16 16.22 -13.13
CA TRP A 58 11.31 15.38 -11.93
C TRP A 58 9.96 15.06 -11.29
N ILE A 59 9.02 16.02 -11.25
CA ILE A 59 7.65 15.82 -10.77
C ILE A 59 6.95 14.78 -11.65
N HIS A 60 7.05 14.91 -12.97
CA HIS A 60 6.47 13.96 -13.93
C HIS A 60 7.05 12.55 -13.77
N GLN A 61 8.37 12.42 -13.68
CA GLN A 61 9.03 11.13 -13.44
C GLN A 61 8.62 10.55 -12.09
N SER A 62 8.53 11.37 -11.04
CA SER A 62 8.11 10.93 -9.71
C SER A 62 6.65 10.46 -9.73
N LEU A 63 5.75 11.20 -10.39
CA LEU A 63 4.35 10.82 -10.56
C LEU A 63 4.21 9.51 -11.34
N HIS A 64 4.93 9.37 -12.45
CA HIS A 64 4.92 8.15 -13.26
C HIS A 64 5.51 6.96 -12.50
N HIS A 65 6.55 7.20 -11.68
CA HIS A 65 7.13 6.20 -10.79
C HIS A 65 6.16 5.78 -9.67
N PHE A 66 5.33 6.71 -9.16
CA PHE A 66 4.26 6.40 -8.19
C PHE A 66 3.06 5.70 -8.82
N GLU A 67 2.71 6.02 -10.08
CA GLU A 67 1.61 5.37 -10.83
C GLU A 67 1.91 3.89 -11.16
N GLN A 68 3.19 3.49 -11.21
CA GLN A 68 3.63 2.17 -11.68
C GLN A 68 4.23 1.26 -10.59
N GLN A 69 4.40 1.74 -9.36
CA GLN A 69 5.05 0.95 -8.29
C GLN A 69 4.20 0.87 -7.04
N VAL A 70 4.13 -0.34 -6.46
CA VAL A 70 3.56 -0.55 -5.12
C VAL A 70 4.26 0.36 -4.12
N PRO A 71 3.52 1.19 -3.37
CA PRO A 71 4.14 2.10 -2.44
C PRO A 71 4.97 1.38 -1.38
N VAL A 72 6.18 1.88 -1.20
CA VAL A 72 7.13 1.35 -0.22
C VAL A 72 7.12 2.28 0.99
N LEU A 73 7.03 1.69 2.19
CA LEU A 73 7.25 2.42 3.43
C LEU A 73 8.65 3.08 3.38
N PRO A 74 8.77 4.42 3.44
CA PRO A 74 10.04 5.09 3.31
C PRO A 74 11.08 4.61 4.33
N GLN A 75 12.34 4.49 3.92
CA GLN A 75 13.41 4.16 4.87
C GLN A 75 13.58 5.33 5.85
N GLY A 76 13.52 5.04 7.15
CA GLY A 76 13.61 6.05 8.19
C GLY A 76 12.30 6.80 8.49
N THR A 77 11.12 6.24 8.16
CA THR A 77 9.82 6.74 8.65
C THR A 77 9.90 7.01 10.16
N LYS A 78 9.59 8.25 10.55
CA LYS A 78 9.70 8.72 11.93
C LYS A 78 8.46 8.41 12.77
N TRP A 79 7.37 8.04 12.10
CA TRP A 79 6.05 7.80 12.67
C TRP A 79 5.43 9.05 13.29
N GLU A 80 5.66 10.18 12.63
CA GLU A 80 5.15 11.50 13.03
C GLU A 80 3.95 11.91 12.15
N ASP A 81 3.22 12.95 12.57
CA ASP A 81 2.12 13.50 11.78
C ASP A 81 2.59 13.95 10.38
N GLY A 82 1.88 13.49 9.36
CA GLY A 82 2.18 13.75 7.95
C GLY A 82 3.17 12.78 7.30
N ASP A 83 3.67 11.77 8.02
CA ASP A 83 4.39 10.66 7.40
C ASP A 83 3.49 9.88 6.43
N VAL A 84 4.10 9.13 5.52
CA VAL A 84 3.38 8.36 4.50
C VAL A 84 3.53 6.88 4.77
N VAL A 85 2.39 6.17 4.84
CA VAL A 85 2.33 4.73 5.08
C VAL A 85 1.56 4.03 3.95
N PRO A 86 2.02 2.87 3.46
CA PRO A 86 1.32 2.14 2.40
C PRO A 86 0.11 1.37 2.94
N PHE A 87 -0.95 1.25 2.16
CA PHE A 87 -2.09 0.38 2.46
C PHE A 87 -2.82 0.03 1.16
N LEU A 88 -3.03 -1.26 0.91
CA LEU A 88 -3.72 -1.82 -0.27
C LEU A 88 -3.22 -1.28 -1.62
N GLY A 89 -1.91 -1.08 -1.76
CA GLY A 89 -1.30 -0.62 -3.00
C GLY A 89 -1.35 0.89 -3.20
N GLU A 90 -1.92 1.63 -2.26
CA GLU A 90 -1.91 3.08 -2.22
C GLU A 90 -1.06 3.57 -1.04
N SER A 91 -0.85 4.89 -0.94
CA SER A 91 -0.30 5.44 0.31
C SER A 91 -1.20 6.48 0.92
N TYR A 92 -1.19 6.43 2.25
CA TYR A 92 -2.04 7.16 3.15
C TYR A 92 -1.17 8.10 3.99
N LEU A 93 -1.71 9.28 4.28
CA LEU A 93 -1.10 10.16 5.26
C LEU A 93 -1.34 9.62 6.67
N LEU A 94 -0.28 9.45 7.43
CA LEU A 94 -0.35 9.18 8.86
C LEU A 94 -0.80 10.47 9.56
N ASN A 95 -1.94 10.41 10.23
CA ASN A 95 -2.44 11.50 11.04
C ASN A 95 -2.31 11.12 12.51
N ILE A 96 -1.53 11.87 13.29
CA ILE A 96 -1.43 11.63 14.73
C ILE A 96 -2.43 12.52 15.44
N ASP A 97 -3.45 11.91 16.04
CA ASP A 97 -4.57 12.63 16.66
C ASP A 97 -4.89 12.09 18.06
N SER A 98 -4.80 12.96 19.07
CA SER A 98 -5.14 12.64 20.46
C SER A 98 -6.63 12.39 20.67
N LYS A 99 -7.49 12.87 19.77
CA LYS A 99 -8.94 12.64 19.78
C LYS A 99 -9.35 11.36 19.06
N CYS A 100 -8.39 10.61 18.53
CA CYS A 100 -8.68 9.32 17.92
C CYS A 100 -9.28 8.37 18.96
N ASP A 101 -10.46 7.84 18.69
CA ASP A 101 -11.22 6.91 19.53
C ASP A 101 -10.61 5.51 19.52
N GLN A 102 -10.08 5.08 18.37
CA GLN A 102 -9.37 3.81 18.20
C GLN A 102 -7.85 3.98 18.29
N THR A 103 -7.09 2.89 18.45
CA THR A 103 -5.62 2.94 18.42
C THR A 103 -5.10 3.37 17.05
N VAL A 104 -5.71 2.83 15.99
CA VAL A 104 -5.51 3.19 14.58
C VAL A 104 -6.85 3.03 13.86
N LYS A 105 -7.21 3.97 12.99
CA LYS A 105 -8.40 3.87 12.12
C LYS A 105 -8.11 4.36 10.70
N LEU A 106 -8.91 3.89 9.77
CA LEU A 106 -8.90 4.32 8.38
C LEU A 106 -9.92 5.46 8.19
N ASP A 107 -9.47 6.53 7.54
CA ASP A 107 -10.36 7.51 6.92
C ASP A 107 -10.12 7.42 5.40
N GLU A 108 -10.97 6.64 4.74
CA GLU A 108 -10.87 6.40 3.30
C GLU A 108 -11.11 7.67 2.50
N THR A 109 -12.08 8.49 2.92
CA THR A 109 -12.49 9.72 2.24
C THR A 109 -11.32 10.71 2.13
N SER A 110 -10.55 10.87 3.20
CA SER A 110 -9.42 11.79 3.21
C SER A 110 -8.06 11.12 2.94
N LYS A 111 -8.05 9.82 2.64
CA LYS A 111 -6.85 8.98 2.46
C LYS A 111 -5.87 9.10 3.63
N ARG A 112 -6.40 8.96 4.85
CA ARG A 112 -5.64 9.01 6.11
C ARG A 112 -5.70 7.72 6.88
N ILE A 113 -4.60 7.41 7.55
CA ILE A 113 -4.57 6.46 8.65
C ILE A 113 -4.37 7.29 9.92
N VAL A 114 -5.41 7.37 10.75
CA VAL A 114 -5.41 8.15 11.98
C VAL A 114 -4.95 7.25 13.11
N MET A 115 -4.00 7.72 13.92
CA MET A 115 -3.39 6.95 15.00
C MET A 115 -3.30 7.79 16.27
N LYS A 116 -3.48 7.15 17.43
CA LYS A 116 -3.22 7.82 18.71
C LYS A 116 -1.76 8.23 18.84
N PRO A 117 -1.44 9.33 19.52
CA PRO A 117 -0.07 9.74 19.77
C PRO A 117 0.73 8.68 20.54
N SER A 118 2.02 8.64 20.26
CA SER A 118 3.03 7.90 21.01
C SER A 118 4.34 8.67 20.94
N GLU A 119 5.08 8.70 22.04
CA GLU A 119 6.43 9.27 22.09
C GLU A 119 7.49 8.30 21.55
N ASP A 120 7.13 7.03 21.36
CA ASP A 120 8.02 5.99 20.85
C ASP A 120 7.65 5.61 19.40
N PRO A 121 8.50 5.94 18.41
CA PRO A 121 8.30 5.54 17.01
C PRO A 121 8.14 4.03 16.82
N ALA A 122 8.79 3.20 17.64
CA ALA A 122 8.65 1.75 17.56
C ALA A 122 7.24 1.29 17.97
N GLN A 123 6.65 1.94 18.97
CA GLN A 123 5.26 1.70 19.34
C GLN A 123 4.29 2.13 18.24
N SER A 124 4.47 3.30 17.62
CA SER A 124 3.64 3.74 16.48
C SER A 124 3.70 2.77 15.30
N LYS A 125 4.90 2.30 14.96
CA LYS A 125 5.10 1.24 13.97
C LYS A 125 4.33 -0.03 14.32
N ARG A 126 4.42 -0.47 15.58
CA ARG A 126 3.71 -1.66 16.07
C ARG A 126 2.19 -1.49 15.97
N ARG A 127 1.66 -0.33 16.36
CA ARG A 127 0.22 -0.01 16.25
C ARG A 127 -0.26 -0.14 14.80
N TYR A 128 0.50 0.41 13.85
CA TYR A 128 0.19 0.27 12.43
C TYR A 128 0.27 -1.19 11.95
N GLU A 129 1.29 -1.96 12.35
CA GLU A 129 1.41 -3.37 11.98
C GLU A 129 0.31 -4.25 12.59
N ASP A 130 -0.11 -3.96 13.82
CA ASP A 130 -1.23 -4.64 14.48
C ASP A 130 -2.56 -4.28 13.82
N TRP A 131 -2.73 -3.02 13.42
CA TRP A 131 -3.88 -2.58 12.63
C TRP A 131 -3.92 -3.24 11.25
N LEU A 132 -2.81 -3.28 10.51
CA LEU A 132 -2.72 -4.03 9.25
C LEU A 132 -3.10 -5.50 9.43
N ARG A 133 -2.73 -6.10 10.58
CA ARG A 133 -3.09 -7.48 10.87
C ARG A 133 -4.59 -7.64 11.06
N GLN A 134 -5.24 -6.73 11.78
CA GLN A 134 -6.70 -6.75 11.97
C GLN A 134 -7.43 -6.58 10.63
N GLN A 135 -7.03 -5.59 9.82
CA GLN A 135 -7.59 -5.40 8.48
C GLN A 135 -7.34 -6.60 7.57
N GLY A 136 -6.15 -7.19 7.64
CA GLY A 136 -5.77 -8.34 6.85
C GLY A 136 -6.54 -9.61 7.20
N VAL A 137 -6.92 -9.82 8.46
CA VAL A 137 -7.78 -10.96 8.82
C VAL A 137 -9.11 -10.84 8.08
N ILE A 138 -9.77 -9.69 8.21
CA ILE A 138 -11.06 -9.42 7.56
C ILE A 138 -10.96 -9.60 6.05
N LEU A 139 -10.00 -8.90 5.43
CA LEU A 139 -9.84 -8.88 3.98
C LEU A 139 -9.45 -10.24 3.40
N PHE A 140 -8.47 -10.91 3.99
CA PHE A 140 -7.98 -12.18 3.44
C PHE A 140 -9.01 -13.30 3.65
N GLU A 141 -9.75 -13.31 4.76
CA GLU A 141 -10.86 -14.25 4.96
C GLU A 141 -11.98 -14.03 3.95
N GLN A 142 -12.32 -12.76 3.67
CA GLN A 142 -13.30 -12.41 2.65
C GLN A 142 -12.85 -12.93 1.27
N ILE A 143 -11.66 -12.54 0.79
CA ILE A 143 -11.14 -12.97 -0.52
C ILE A 143 -11.04 -14.50 -0.60
N MET A 144 -10.54 -15.16 0.45
CA MET A 144 -10.44 -16.62 0.49
C MET A 144 -11.81 -17.28 0.35
N THR A 145 -12.82 -16.78 1.09
CA THR A 145 -14.19 -17.30 1.05
C THR A 145 -14.81 -17.10 -0.33
N GLU A 146 -14.68 -15.89 -0.89
CA GLU A 146 -15.17 -15.55 -2.22
C GLU A 146 -14.52 -16.44 -3.29
N GLN A 147 -13.19 -16.58 -3.30
CA GLN A 147 -12.50 -17.41 -4.29
C GLN A 147 -12.87 -18.89 -4.17
N ILE A 148 -12.97 -19.45 -2.96
CA ILE A 148 -13.40 -20.84 -2.76
C ILE A 148 -14.79 -21.04 -3.38
N ALA A 149 -15.72 -20.13 -3.13
CA ALA A 149 -17.08 -20.21 -3.63
C ALA A 149 -17.17 -20.00 -5.16
N VAL A 150 -16.61 -18.91 -5.67
CA VAL A 150 -16.68 -18.51 -7.08
C VAL A 150 -15.97 -19.52 -7.97
N PHE A 151 -14.77 -19.97 -7.57
CA PHE A 151 -13.98 -20.93 -8.35
C PHE A 151 -14.36 -22.38 -8.08
N LYS A 152 -15.29 -22.63 -7.15
CA LYS A 152 -15.77 -23.96 -6.75
C LYS A 152 -14.60 -24.90 -6.42
N LEU A 153 -13.63 -24.39 -5.65
CA LEU A 153 -12.42 -25.14 -5.34
C LEU A 153 -12.80 -26.42 -4.58
N PRO A 154 -12.33 -27.61 -4.99
CA PRO A 154 -12.70 -28.89 -4.39
C PRO A 154 -11.98 -29.14 -3.05
N LEU A 155 -12.14 -28.22 -2.09
CA LEU A 155 -11.58 -28.31 -0.76
C LEU A 155 -12.55 -29.00 0.20
N LYS A 156 -12.04 -29.91 1.04
CA LYS A 156 -12.88 -30.62 2.03
C LYS A 156 -13.42 -29.68 3.13
N LYS A 157 -12.64 -28.67 3.50
CA LYS A 157 -12.94 -27.67 4.54
C LYS A 157 -12.27 -26.36 4.16
N SER A 158 -12.84 -25.23 4.58
CA SER A 158 -12.16 -23.93 4.44
C SER A 158 -10.84 -23.94 5.23
N PRO A 159 -9.71 -23.50 4.65
CA PRO A 159 -8.44 -23.44 5.36
C PRO A 159 -8.45 -22.43 6.52
N ILE A 160 -7.69 -22.73 7.56
CA ILE A 160 -7.42 -21.80 8.66
C ILE A 160 -6.45 -20.73 8.14
N LEU A 161 -6.84 -19.45 8.23
CA LEU A 161 -5.96 -18.34 7.91
C LEU A 161 -5.04 -18.01 9.09
N LYS A 162 -3.75 -17.79 8.81
CA LYS A 162 -2.80 -17.17 9.73
C LYS A 162 -2.07 -16.02 9.05
N ILE A 163 -1.89 -14.92 9.77
CA ILE A 163 -1.08 -13.79 9.29
C ILE A 163 0.22 -13.72 10.08
N ARG A 164 1.34 -13.65 9.37
CA ARG A 164 2.69 -13.50 9.96
C ARG A 164 3.50 -12.48 9.17
N LYS A 165 4.38 -11.76 9.82
CA LYS A 165 5.35 -10.94 9.09
C LYS A 165 6.49 -11.86 8.64
N MET A 166 6.73 -11.97 7.34
CA MET A 166 7.71 -12.91 6.78
C MET A 166 8.74 -12.15 5.93
N LYS A 167 9.98 -12.67 5.89
CA LYS A 167 11.10 -12.00 5.23
C LYS A 167 11.28 -12.36 3.76
N ALA A 168 10.86 -13.55 3.32
CA ALA A 168 11.27 -14.12 2.03
C ALA A 168 10.11 -14.59 1.13
N ARG A 169 8.87 -14.58 1.62
CA ARG A 169 7.72 -15.15 0.91
C ARG A 169 6.42 -14.43 1.24
N TRP A 170 5.50 -14.48 0.29
CA TRP A 170 4.18 -13.87 0.38
C TRP A 170 3.14 -14.74 1.06
N GLY A 171 3.28 -16.06 0.96
CA GLY A 171 2.44 -17.02 1.64
C GLY A 171 3.12 -18.38 1.85
N THR A 172 2.42 -19.29 2.53
CA THR A 172 2.76 -20.71 2.63
C THR A 172 1.51 -21.52 2.93
N CYS A 173 1.28 -22.56 2.15
CA CYS A 173 0.29 -23.58 2.43
C CYS A 173 0.87 -24.74 3.27
N PHE A 174 0.20 -25.06 4.38
CA PHE A 174 0.44 -26.27 5.17
C PHE A 174 -0.74 -27.22 4.97
N SER A 175 -0.73 -27.96 3.86
CA SER A 175 -1.85 -28.79 3.41
C SER A 175 -2.31 -29.82 4.46
N THR A 176 -1.38 -30.49 5.14
CA THR A 176 -1.66 -31.47 6.21
C THR A 176 -2.35 -30.85 7.43
N ARG A 177 -2.21 -29.55 7.65
CA ARG A 177 -2.80 -28.80 8.78
C ARG A 177 -4.01 -27.97 8.36
N ASN A 178 -4.47 -28.11 7.11
CA ASN A 178 -5.53 -27.28 6.53
C ASN A 178 -5.35 -25.78 6.84
N THR A 179 -4.13 -25.27 6.69
CA THR A 179 -3.76 -23.90 7.10
C THR A 179 -3.04 -23.19 5.97
N ILE A 180 -3.42 -21.96 5.67
CA ILE A 180 -2.61 -21.04 4.86
C ILE A 180 -2.05 -19.95 5.78
N GLN A 181 -0.78 -19.60 5.56
CA GLN A 181 -0.13 -18.50 6.25
C GLN A 181 0.22 -17.42 5.24
N LEU A 182 -0.35 -16.22 5.42
CA LEU A 182 -0.13 -15.07 4.55
C LEU A 182 0.78 -14.04 5.21
N ASN A 183 1.61 -13.39 4.40
CA ASN A 183 2.53 -12.37 4.88
C ASN A 183 1.79 -11.06 5.19
N LEU A 184 2.00 -10.47 6.37
CA LEU A 184 1.44 -9.17 6.76
C LEU A 184 1.75 -8.07 5.74
N GLU A 185 2.93 -8.13 5.11
CA GLU A 185 3.34 -7.16 4.10
C GLU A 185 2.43 -7.17 2.85
N LEU A 186 1.60 -8.21 2.64
CA LEU A 186 0.61 -8.24 1.56
C LEU A 186 -0.37 -7.06 1.66
N MET A 187 -0.70 -6.61 2.86
CA MET A 187 -1.61 -5.48 3.10
C MET A 187 -1.09 -4.15 2.55
N LYS A 188 0.14 -4.11 2.04
CA LYS A 188 0.74 -2.95 1.39
C LYS A 188 0.70 -3.04 -0.14
N ASN A 189 0.31 -4.18 -0.69
CA ASN A 189 0.25 -4.43 -2.13
C ASN A 189 -1.17 -4.16 -2.66
N PRO A 190 -1.33 -3.91 -3.98
CA PRO A 190 -2.63 -3.76 -4.61
C PRO A 190 -3.52 -4.99 -4.43
N MET A 191 -4.82 -4.77 -4.33
CA MET A 191 -5.85 -5.83 -4.24
C MET A 191 -5.64 -6.98 -5.23
N PRO A 192 -5.40 -6.74 -6.54
CA PRO A 192 -5.20 -7.84 -7.49
C PRO A 192 -4.02 -8.76 -7.16
N ALA A 193 -2.96 -8.20 -6.57
CA ALA A 193 -1.78 -8.96 -6.15
C ALA A 193 -2.07 -9.83 -4.92
N ILE A 194 -2.86 -9.31 -3.98
CA ILE A 194 -3.33 -10.04 -2.80
C ILE A 194 -4.20 -11.23 -3.23
N GLU A 195 -5.16 -10.99 -4.11
CA GLU A 195 -6.04 -12.02 -4.67
C GLU A 195 -5.25 -13.14 -5.34
N TYR A 196 -4.22 -12.80 -6.12
CA TYR A 196 -3.33 -13.78 -6.74
C TYR A 196 -2.61 -14.65 -5.71
N VAL A 197 -2.04 -14.04 -4.66
CA VAL A 197 -1.32 -14.81 -3.62
C VAL A 197 -2.27 -15.73 -2.86
N ILE A 198 -3.50 -15.29 -2.57
CA ILE A 198 -4.49 -16.15 -1.91
C ILE A 198 -4.84 -17.35 -2.79
N LEU A 199 -5.15 -17.13 -4.08
CA LEU A 199 -5.41 -18.21 -5.02
C LEU A 199 -4.22 -19.16 -5.13
N HIS A 200 -3.00 -18.62 -5.15
CA HIS A 200 -1.76 -19.40 -5.20
C HIS A 200 -1.63 -20.35 -4.01
N GLU A 201 -1.86 -19.87 -2.79
CA GLU A 201 -1.79 -20.71 -1.60
C GLU A 201 -2.95 -21.73 -1.53
N LEU A 202 -4.14 -21.36 -2.02
CA LEU A 202 -5.28 -22.28 -2.13
C LEU A 202 -5.00 -23.40 -3.15
N ALA A 203 -4.40 -23.08 -4.29
CA ALA A 203 -4.03 -24.06 -5.31
C ALA A 203 -3.06 -25.12 -4.79
N HIS A 204 -2.22 -24.80 -3.80
CA HIS A 204 -1.31 -25.75 -3.16
C HIS A 204 -2.00 -26.90 -2.43
N PHE A 205 -3.29 -26.79 -2.09
CA PHE A 205 -4.05 -27.93 -1.56
C PHE A 205 -4.28 -29.04 -2.59
N LEU A 206 -4.27 -28.69 -3.89
CA LEU A 206 -4.55 -29.61 -5.00
C LEU A 206 -3.28 -29.94 -5.77
N HIS A 207 -2.37 -28.97 -5.87
CA HIS A 207 -1.11 -29.07 -6.60
C HIS A 207 0.05 -28.61 -5.68
N PRO A 208 0.72 -29.54 -4.96
CA PRO A 208 1.69 -29.17 -3.93
C PRO A 208 2.94 -28.44 -4.45
N ASN A 209 3.30 -28.64 -5.71
CA ASN A 209 4.50 -28.09 -6.34
C ASN A 209 4.11 -27.17 -7.50
N HIS A 210 4.97 -26.20 -7.86
CA HIS A 210 4.79 -25.28 -9.01
C HIS A 210 5.01 -25.96 -10.38
N SER A 211 4.36 -27.11 -10.61
CA SER A 211 4.40 -27.83 -11.87
C SER A 211 3.56 -27.14 -12.96
N LYS A 212 3.60 -27.66 -14.20
CA LYS A 212 2.70 -27.20 -15.26
C LYS A 212 1.23 -27.27 -14.82
N ALA A 213 0.82 -28.38 -14.20
CA ALA A 213 -0.55 -28.57 -13.71
C ALA A 213 -0.96 -27.50 -12.69
N PHE A 214 -0.04 -27.08 -11.81
CA PHE A 214 -0.29 -25.97 -10.88
C PHE A 214 -0.60 -24.67 -11.61
N TYR A 215 0.24 -24.29 -12.58
CA TYR A 215 0.03 -23.04 -13.31
C TYR A 215 -1.15 -23.09 -14.26
N ASP A 216 -1.46 -24.25 -14.84
CA ASP A 216 -2.68 -24.47 -15.61
C ASP A 216 -3.92 -24.25 -14.71
N TYR A 217 -3.90 -24.78 -13.49
CA TYR A 217 -4.98 -24.60 -12.51
C TYR A 217 -5.17 -23.13 -12.09
N VAL A 218 -4.08 -22.42 -11.79
CA VAL A 218 -4.14 -20.99 -11.48
C VAL A 218 -4.65 -20.19 -12.69
N ALA A 219 -4.16 -20.48 -13.90
CA ALA A 219 -4.56 -19.77 -15.12
C ALA A 219 -6.02 -20.01 -15.49
N MET A 220 -6.56 -21.20 -15.19
CA MET A 220 -7.97 -21.52 -15.40
C MET A 220 -8.90 -20.60 -14.59
N HIS A 221 -8.52 -20.27 -13.35
CA HIS A 221 -9.32 -19.41 -12.47
C HIS A 221 -8.95 -17.92 -12.55
N MET A 222 -7.71 -17.62 -12.93
CA MET A 222 -7.17 -16.27 -12.99
C MET A 222 -6.23 -16.13 -14.20
N PRO A 223 -6.77 -15.94 -15.43
CA PRO A 223 -5.98 -15.90 -16.65
C PRO A 223 -4.90 -14.81 -16.68
N ASP A 224 -5.12 -13.71 -15.97
CA ASP A 224 -4.24 -12.55 -15.82
C ASP A 224 -3.25 -12.68 -14.64
N TRP A 225 -3.09 -13.88 -14.04
CA TRP A 225 -2.28 -14.09 -12.84
C TRP A 225 -0.83 -13.60 -12.98
N LYS A 226 -0.24 -13.63 -14.18
CA LYS A 226 1.11 -13.13 -14.43
C LYS A 226 1.20 -11.61 -14.21
N VAL A 227 0.18 -10.88 -14.63
CA VAL A 227 0.07 -9.42 -14.44
C VAL A 227 -0.08 -9.12 -12.95
N ARG A 228 -0.97 -9.83 -12.27
CA ARG A 228 -1.19 -9.70 -10.81
C ARG A 228 0.04 -10.05 -9.99
N LYS A 229 0.78 -11.10 -10.38
CA LYS A 229 2.06 -11.46 -9.76
C LYS A 229 3.12 -10.37 -9.95
N ALA A 230 3.17 -9.75 -11.13
CA ALA A 230 4.13 -8.68 -11.43
C ALA A 230 3.88 -7.41 -10.59
N MET A 231 2.65 -7.22 -10.09
CA MET A 231 2.32 -6.16 -9.14
C MET A 231 2.88 -6.39 -7.73
N LEU A 232 3.38 -7.58 -7.39
CA LEU A 232 3.93 -7.80 -6.05
C LEU A 232 5.20 -6.98 -5.87
N LYS A 233 5.31 -6.31 -4.73
CA LYS A 233 6.57 -5.73 -4.28
C LYS A 233 7.66 -6.82 -4.30
N LYS A 234 8.88 -6.46 -4.70
CA LYS A 234 10.01 -7.38 -4.56
C LYS A 234 10.29 -7.58 -3.06
N ILE A 235 10.20 -8.82 -2.61
CA ILE A 235 10.76 -9.23 -1.33
C ILE A 235 12.24 -9.55 -1.60
N ASN A 236 13.16 -8.99 -0.81
CA ASN A 236 14.56 -9.37 -0.87
C ASN A 236 14.66 -10.86 -0.54
N GLN A 237 14.98 -11.68 -1.55
CA GLN A 237 15.36 -13.08 -1.38
C GLN A 237 16.79 -13.15 -0.83
#